data_AF-T1BDF7-F1
#
_entry.id   AF-T1BDF7-F1
#
_cell.length_a   1.000
_cell.length_b   1.000
_cell.length_c   1.000
_cell.angle_alpha   90.00
_cell.angle_beta   90.00
_cell.angle_gamma   90.00
#
_symmetry.space_group_name_H-M   'P 1'
#
loop_
_entity.id
_entity.type
_entity.pdbx_description
1 polymer ?
#
loop_
_entity_poly.entity_id
_entity_poly.type
_entity_poly.pdbx_seq_one_letter_code
_entity_poly.pdbx_strand_id
1 'polypeptide(L)'
;LSDRAFPLHTLELVASPESEGAALPFRDRTLRIRSLDTFDFANVDLAFFAIDTALSERYVPKATDAGCLVIDNSRAFRMDPAVPLVVPEINAQTLTQGLARGLFANPNCSTIALAIVLKCLDDLAGLKRVEIATYQSVSGAGRAGLEGLSREAARRLNGLDIEPDPVFSGVPIAFNVIP
;
A
#
# COMPACT_ATOMS: atom_id res chain seq x y z
N LEU A 1 -9.58 9.74 1.01
CA LEU A 1 -9.45 11.22 1.03
C LEU A 1 -10.80 11.93 1.13
N SER A 2 -11.78 11.64 0.24
CA SER A 2 -13.11 12.28 0.27
C SER A 2 -13.86 12.04 1.59
N ASP A 3 -14.00 10.77 1.99
CA ASP A 3 -14.79 10.36 3.17
C ASP A 3 -14.28 10.93 4.50
N ARG A 4 -12.99 11.27 4.56
CA ARG A 4 -12.35 11.87 5.73
C ARG A 4 -12.25 13.40 5.65
N ALA A 5 -12.84 14.01 4.62
CA ALA A 5 -12.74 15.43 4.32
C ALA A 5 -11.29 15.95 4.41
N PHE A 6 -10.32 15.18 3.88
CA PHE A 6 -8.90 15.50 4.03
C PHE A 6 -8.62 16.92 3.50
N PRO A 7 -7.92 17.77 4.28
CA PRO A 7 -7.65 19.14 3.89
C PRO A 7 -6.59 19.16 2.79
N LEU A 8 -7.05 19.40 1.56
CA LEU A 8 -6.18 19.56 0.39
C LEU A 8 -6.66 20.74 -0.44
N HIS A 9 -5.72 21.42 -1.08
CA HIS A 9 -6.02 22.46 -2.07
C HIS A 9 -6.20 21.83 -3.46
N THR A 10 -5.25 20.98 -3.86
CA THR A 10 -5.23 20.24 -5.12
C THR A 10 -5.05 18.74 -4.89
N LEU A 11 -5.52 17.93 -5.84
CA LEU A 11 -5.29 16.49 -5.87
C LEU A 11 -4.86 16.09 -7.28
N GLU A 12 -3.67 15.51 -7.38
CA GLU A 12 -3.14 14.96 -8.62
C GLU A 12 -3.16 13.43 -8.55
N LEU A 13 -3.69 12.80 -9.60
CA LEU A 13 -3.68 11.34 -9.73
C LEU A 13 -2.53 10.96 -10.66
N VAL A 14 -1.63 10.11 -10.18
CA VAL A 14 -0.42 9.72 -10.91
C VAL A 14 -0.35 8.20 -10.96
N ALA A 15 -0.13 7.63 -12.13
CA ALA A 15 0.00 6.20 -12.33
C ALA A 15 1.01 5.89 -13.44
N SER A 16 1.19 4.61 -13.76
CA SER A 16 2.04 4.21 -14.87
C SER A 16 1.54 4.78 -16.21
N PRO A 17 2.41 4.89 -17.24
CA PRO A 17 2.04 5.44 -18.55
C PRO A 17 0.83 4.75 -19.19
N GLU A 18 0.62 3.46 -18.93
CA GLU A 18 -0.51 2.69 -19.45
C GLU A 18 -1.87 3.18 -18.92
N SER A 19 -1.87 3.88 -17.79
CA SER A 19 -3.09 4.44 -17.17
C SER A 19 -3.28 5.94 -17.45
N GLU A 20 -2.36 6.58 -18.18
CA GLU A 20 -2.44 8.02 -18.46
C GLU A 20 -3.72 8.37 -19.26
N GLY A 21 -4.36 9.47 -18.87
CA GLY A 21 -5.57 9.96 -19.52
C GLY A 21 -6.87 9.29 -19.06
N ALA A 22 -6.81 8.15 -18.38
CA ALA A 22 -7.95 7.63 -17.63
C ALA A 22 -8.39 8.62 -16.55
N ALA A 23 -9.63 8.49 -16.07
CA ALA A 23 -10.19 9.45 -15.13
C ALA A 23 -10.97 8.77 -14.01
N LEU A 24 -10.86 9.32 -12.81
CA LEU A 24 -11.54 8.83 -11.61
C LEU A 24 -12.40 9.94 -10.99
N PRO A 25 -13.60 9.61 -10.48
CA PRO A 25 -14.41 10.56 -9.74
C PRO A 25 -13.75 10.87 -8.40
N PHE A 26 -13.74 12.15 -8.03
CA PHE A 26 -13.35 12.63 -6.71
C PHE A 26 -14.25 13.79 -6.29
N ARG A 27 -15.05 13.57 -5.25
CA ARG A 27 -16.12 14.50 -4.82
C ARG A 27 -17.07 14.82 -5.99
N ASP A 28 -17.26 16.09 -6.28
CA ASP A 28 -18.10 16.66 -7.34
C ASP A 28 -17.38 16.75 -8.69
N ARG A 29 -16.16 16.21 -8.81
CA ARG A 29 -15.29 16.37 -9.98
C ARG A 29 -14.77 15.05 -10.51
N THR A 30 -14.26 15.08 -11.74
CA THR A 30 -13.55 13.97 -12.38
C THR A 30 -12.11 14.40 -12.61
N LEU A 31 -11.16 13.65 -12.06
CA LEU A 31 -9.73 13.93 -12.15
C LEU A 31 -9.08 13.01 -13.17
N ARG A 32 -8.20 13.54 -14.01
CA ARG A 32 -7.42 12.75 -14.98
C ARG A 32 -6.14 12.25 -14.35
N ILE A 33 -5.75 11.05 -14.73
CA ILE A 33 -4.49 10.41 -14.35
C ILE A 33 -3.38 10.98 -15.23
N ARG A 34 -2.29 11.43 -14.60
CA ARG A 34 -1.03 11.82 -15.23
C ARG A 34 -0.03 10.66 -15.20
N SER A 35 0.87 10.62 -16.18
CA SER A 35 1.96 9.65 -16.20
C SER A 35 3.01 9.94 -15.12
N LEU A 36 3.39 8.91 -14.37
CA LEU A 36 4.47 8.94 -13.38
C LEU A 36 5.84 9.27 -13.99
N ASP A 37 6.05 8.93 -15.27
CA ASP A 37 7.32 9.15 -15.95
C ASP A 37 7.60 10.64 -16.20
N THR A 38 6.54 11.43 -16.37
CA THR A 38 6.62 12.86 -16.70
C THR A 38 6.13 13.76 -15.56
N PHE A 39 5.65 13.18 -14.47
CA PHE A 39 5.12 13.94 -13.34
C PHE A 39 6.24 14.70 -12.61
N ASP A 40 6.03 15.99 -12.41
CA ASP A 40 6.92 16.86 -11.64
C ASP A 40 6.43 16.99 -10.20
N PHE A 41 7.17 16.36 -9.29
CA PHE A 41 6.88 16.32 -7.86
C PHE A 41 7.04 17.67 -7.15
N ALA A 42 7.67 18.66 -7.77
CA ALA A 42 7.74 20.02 -7.21
C ALA A 42 6.36 20.70 -7.13
N ASN A 43 5.35 20.15 -7.81
CA ASN A 43 3.98 20.68 -7.82
C ASN A 43 3.10 20.19 -6.64
N VAL A 44 3.62 19.33 -5.76
CA VAL A 44 2.86 18.73 -4.66
C VAL A 44 3.63 18.70 -3.35
N ASP A 45 2.95 19.04 -2.26
CA ASP A 45 3.57 19.04 -0.92
C ASP A 45 3.65 17.64 -0.30
N LEU A 46 2.71 16.76 -0.65
CA LEU A 46 2.55 15.42 -0.08
C LEU A 46 2.15 14.41 -1.15
N ALA A 47 2.87 13.29 -1.22
CA ALA A 47 2.60 12.18 -2.12
C ALA A 47 2.41 10.86 -1.35
N PHE A 48 1.32 10.15 -1.69
CA PHE A 48 1.08 8.79 -1.21
C PHE A 48 1.51 7.81 -2.30
N PHE A 49 2.59 7.07 -2.03
CA PHE A 49 3.09 6.05 -2.94
C PHE A 49 2.41 4.72 -2.62
N ALA A 50 1.51 4.29 -3.50
CA ALA A 50 0.82 3.00 -3.45
C ALA A 50 1.12 2.20 -4.73
N ILE A 51 2.42 2.10 -5.05
CA ILE A 51 2.96 1.48 -6.26
C ILE A 51 3.91 0.34 -5.91
N ASP A 52 4.34 -0.40 -6.92
CA ASP A 52 5.29 -1.50 -6.76
C ASP A 52 6.62 -1.03 -6.18
N THR A 53 7.28 -1.95 -5.46
CA THR A 53 8.55 -1.66 -4.75
C THR A 53 9.63 -1.09 -5.66
N ALA A 54 9.81 -1.67 -6.85
CA ALA A 54 10.81 -1.20 -7.82
C ALA A 54 10.53 0.22 -8.31
N LEU A 55 9.24 0.60 -8.43
CA LEU A 55 8.88 1.97 -8.79
C LEU A 55 9.08 2.92 -7.60
N SER A 56 8.73 2.50 -6.37
CA SER A 56 9.04 3.29 -5.17
C SER A 56 10.54 3.56 -5.04
N GLU A 57 11.41 2.56 -5.20
CA GLU A 57 12.87 2.73 -5.19
C GLU A 57 13.36 3.76 -6.22
N ARG A 58 12.69 3.85 -7.39
CA ARG A 58 13.05 4.77 -8.47
C ARG A 58 12.50 6.19 -8.28
N TYR A 59 11.28 6.34 -7.78
CA TYR A 59 10.54 7.61 -7.81
C TYR A 59 10.45 8.29 -6.44
N VAL A 60 10.56 7.56 -5.33
CA VAL A 60 10.59 8.16 -3.99
C VAL A 60 11.75 9.15 -3.85
N PRO A 61 13.01 8.83 -4.22
CA PRO A 61 14.11 9.80 -4.14
C PRO A 61 13.84 11.07 -4.95
N LYS A 62 13.28 10.94 -6.16
CA LYS A 62 12.95 12.08 -7.01
C LYS A 62 11.90 12.99 -6.36
N ALA A 63 10.90 12.41 -5.70
CA ALA A 63 9.87 13.16 -5.00
C ALA A 63 10.44 13.88 -3.78
N THR A 64 11.23 13.19 -2.95
CA THR A 64 11.85 13.79 -1.76
C THR A 64 12.88 14.87 -2.14
N ASP A 65 13.65 14.66 -3.19
CA ASP A 65 14.63 15.65 -3.70
C ASP A 65 13.95 16.90 -4.26
N ALA A 66 12.71 16.79 -4.74
CA ALA A 66 11.87 17.91 -5.16
C ALA A 66 11.19 18.64 -3.98
N GLY A 67 11.42 18.20 -2.74
CA GLY A 67 10.83 18.79 -1.53
C GLY A 67 9.45 18.24 -1.17
N CYS A 68 8.96 17.22 -1.89
CA CYS A 68 7.68 16.58 -1.58
C CYS A 68 7.83 15.64 -0.37
N LEU A 69 6.89 15.71 0.57
CA LEU A 69 6.77 14.69 1.62
C LEU A 69 6.19 13.41 1.03
N VAL A 70 6.78 12.27 1.34
CA VAL A 70 6.40 10.98 0.79
C VAL A 70 5.97 10.02 1.88
N ILE A 71 4.80 9.41 1.71
CA ILE A 71 4.35 8.26 2.48
C ILE A 71 4.36 7.04 1.55
N ASP A 72 5.32 6.13 1.73
CA ASP A 72 5.50 4.95 0.87
C ASP A 72 4.87 3.69 1.47
N ASN A 73 3.90 3.12 0.77
CA ASN A 73 3.23 1.87 1.14
C ASN A 73 3.93 0.62 0.59
N SER A 74 5.01 0.78 -0.17
CA SER A 74 5.82 -0.34 -0.61
C SER A 74 6.69 -0.92 0.53
N ARG A 75 7.45 -1.99 0.24
CA ARG A 75 8.46 -2.52 1.18
C ARG A 75 9.84 -1.87 1.02
N ALA A 76 10.05 -1.01 0.03
CA ALA A 76 11.36 -0.51 -0.40
C ALA A 76 12.19 0.05 0.77
N PHE A 77 11.57 0.87 1.61
CA PHE A 77 12.27 1.62 2.65
C PHE A 77 11.95 1.17 4.07
N ARG A 78 11.18 0.09 4.26
CA ARG A 78 10.73 -0.35 5.61
C ARG A 78 11.87 -0.73 6.54
N MET A 79 12.99 -1.17 5.99
CA MET A 79 14.17 -1.62 6.75
C MET A 79 15.30 -0.58 6.75
N ASP A 80 15.12 0.58 6.11
CA ASP A 80 16.12 1.64 6.13
C ASP A 80 16.10 2.31 7.53
N PRO A 81 17.22 2.27 8.29
CA PRO A 81 17.25 2.80 9.65
C PRO A 81 17.07 4.32 9.73
N ALA A 82 17.25 5.03 8.61
CA ALA A 82 17.03 6.46 8.49
C ALA A 82 15.67 6.81 7.86
N VAL A 83 14.76 5.85 7.72
CA VAL A 83 13.36 6.08 7.33
C VAL A 83 12.44 5.58 8.44
N PRO A 84 11.62 6.45 9.06
CA PRO A 84 10.70 6.00 10.09
C PRO A 84 9.60 5.11 9.50
N LEU A 85 9.41 3.94 10.11
CA LEU A 85 8.30 3.03 9.86
C LEU A 85 7.16 3.37 10.83
N VAL A 86 6.08 3.97 10.33
CA VAL A 86 5.11 4.69 11.18
C VAL A 86 3.77 3.99 11.27
N VAL A 87 3.31 3.77 12.50
CA VAL A 87 1.91 3.53 12.87
C VAL A 87 1.50 4.68 13.79
N PRO A 88 0.65 5.63 13.34
CA PRO A 88 0.36 6.84 14.11
C PRO A 88 -0.07 6.60 15.56
N GLU A 89 -0.84 5.54 15.80
CA GLU A 89 -1.33 5.15 17.13
C GLU A 89 -0.23 4.62 18.07
N ILE A 90 0.95 4.28 17.56
CA ILE A 90 2.04 3.63 18.29
C ILE A 90 3.25 4.54 18.42
N ASN A 91 3.66 5.18 17.32
CA ASN A 91 4.95 5.87 17.24
C ASN A 91 4.91 7.20 16.47
N ALA A 92 3.80 7.94 16.50
CA ALA A 92 3.69 9.25 15.83
C ALA A 92 4.82 10.24 16.18
N GLN A 93 5.45 10.14 17.34
CA GLN A 93 6.60 10.95 17.73
C GLN A 93 7.79 10.84 16.75
N THR A 94 7.93 9.71 16.04
CA THR A 94 9.01 9.50 15.05
C THR A 94 8.78 10.29 13.77
N LEU A 95 7.62 10.94 13.59
CA LEU A 95 7.38 11.81 12.43
C LEU A 95 8.41 12.94 12.37
N THR A 96 8.82 13.48 13.52
CA THR A 96 9.85 14.54 13.58
C THR A 96 11.20 14.08 13.00
N GLN A 97 11.52 12.78 13.07
CA GLN A 97 12.76 12.21 12.55
C GLN A 97 12.73 12.08 11.02
N GLY A 98 11.55 11.78 10.44
CA GLY A 98 11.39 11.61 8.99
C GLY A 98 11.30 12.91 8.21
N LEU A 99 11.00 14.04 8.87
CA LEU A 99 10.89 15.35 8.21
C LEU A 99 12.18 15.76 7.48
N ALA A 100 13.34 15.44 8.05
CA ALA A 100 14.63 15.78 7.43
C ALA A 100 14.86 15.08 6.08
N ARG A 101 14.27 13.88 5.89
CA ARG A 101 14.38 13.08 4.67
C ARG A 101 13.16 13.23 3.76
N GLY A 102 12.09 13.84 4.26
CA GLY A 102 10.82 13.95 3.56
C GLY A 102 10.15 12.60 3.28
N LEU A 103 10.51 11.52 3.99
CA LEU A 103 10.05 10.16 3.70
C LEU A 103 9.59 9.42 4.96
N PHE A 104 8.44 8.77 4.85
CA PHE A 104 7.83 7.91 5.85
C PHE A 104 7.44 6.59 5.22
N ALA A 105 7.86 5.47 5.81
CA ALA A 105 7.44 4.14 5.36
C ALA A 105 6.16 3.72 6.07
N ASN A 106 5.18 3.23 5.31
CA ASN A 106 4.00 2.58 5.84
C ASN A 106 4.26 1.07 6.02
N PRO A 107 3.96 0.48 7.20
CA PRO A 107 4.23 -0.93 7.46
C PRO A 107 3.38 -1.88 6.62
N ASN A 108 3.70 -3.17 6.72
CA ASN A 108 2.87 -4.21 6.12
C ASN A 108 1.45 -4.19 6.74
N CYS A 109 0.42 -4.38 5.93
CA CYS A 109 -0.97 -4.35 6.36
C CYS A 109 -1.30 -5.30 7.51
N SER A 110 -0.73 -6.52 7.50
CA SER A 110 -0.93 -7.50 8.58
C SER A 110 -0.24 -7.06 9.88
N THR A 111 0.94 -6.43 9.75
CA THR A 111 1.68 -5.89 10.90
C THR A 111 0.95 -4.73 11.55
N ILE A 112 0.36 -3.79 10.79
CA ILE A 112 -0.34 -2.62 11.36
C ILE A 112 -1.45 -3.06 12.32
N ALA A 113 -2.32 -3.97 11.88
CA ALA A 113 -3.45 -4.44 12.68
C ALA A 113 -2.99 -5.14 13.97
N LEU A 114 -1.94 -5.98 13.87
CA LEU A 114 -1.38 -6.68 15.02
C LEU A 114 -0.65 -5.71 15.97
N ALA A 115 0.15 -4.80 15.44
CA ALA A 115 0.99 -3.90 16.23
C ALA A 115 0.16 -3.00 17.15
N ILE A 116 -1.00 -2.51 16.70
CA ILE A 116 -1.88 -1.67 17.52
C ILE A 116 -2.31 -2.42 18.79
N VAL A 117 -2.72 -3.68 18.65
CA VAL A 117 -3.15 -4.51 19.79
C VAL A 117 -1.96 -4.92 20.65
N LEU A 118 -0.86 -5.35 20.02
CA LEU A 118 0.32 -5.81 20.72
C LEU A 118 0.98 -4.68 21.53
N LYS A 119 0.97 -3.44 21.03
CA LYS A 119 1.50 -2.29 21.78
C LYS A 119 0.78 -2.09 23.11
N CYS A 120 -0.54 -2.20 23.14
CA CYS A 120 -1.32 -2.10 24.38
C CYS A 120 -0.94 -3.20 25.38
N LEU A 121 -0.72 -4.42 24.90
CA LEU A 121 -0.32 -5.55 25.75
C LEU A 121 1.12 -5.41 26.25
N ASP A 122 2.02 -4.92 25.40
CA ASP A 122 3.41 -4.65 25.74
C ASP A 122 3.51 -3.58 26.83
N ASP A 123 2.78 -2.48 26.70
CA ASP A 123 2.77 -1.40 27.69
C ASP A 123 2.24 -1.85 29.05
N LEU A 124 1.29 -2.79 29.06
CA LEU A 124 0.65 -3.28 30.28
C LEU A 124 1.49 -4.34 31.00
N ALA A 125 2.13 -5.25 30.26
CA ALA A 125 2.69 -6.48 30.82
C ALA A 125 4.08 -6.85 30.32
N GLY A 126 4.63 -6.14 29.33
CA GLY A 126 5.93 -6.43 28.71
C GLY A 126 5.91 -7.71 27.89
N LEU A 127 5.70 -7.61 26.57
CA LEU A 127 5.70 -8.75 25.68
C LEU A 127 7.12 -9.31 25.49
N LYS A 128 7.23 -10.64 25.47
CA LYS A 128 8.50 -11.35 25.23
C LYS A 128 8.50 -12.17 23.96
N ARG A 129 7.34 -12.69 23.56
CA ARG A 129 7.16 -13.54 22.37
C ARG A 129 5.72 -13.45 21.90
N VAL A 130 5.53 -13.47 20.59
CA VAL A 130 4.22 -13.58 19.94
C VAL A 130 4.33 -14.71 18.92
N GLU A 131 3.31 -15.57 18.88
CA GLU A 131 3.14 -16.59 17.83
C GLU A 131 1.92 -16.21 17.00
N ILE A 132 2.08 -16.19 15.68
CA ILE A 132 1.07 -15.63 14.77
C ILE A 132 0.80 -16.65 13.67
N ALA A 133 -0.47 -16.96 13.46
CA ALA A 133 -0.98 -17.60 12.25
C ALA A 133 -1.86 -16.57 11.52
N THR A 134 -1.53 -16.23 10.27
CA THR A 134 -2.30 -15.25 9.50
C THR A 134 -3.23 -15.94 8.51
N TYR A 135 -4.43 -15.39 8.35
CA TYR A 135 -5.40 -15.81 7.35
C TYR A 135 -5.65 -14.62 6.43
N GLN A 136 -4.80 -14.50 5.41
CA GLN A 136 -4.79 -13.33 4.54
C GLN A 136 -5.79 -13.47 3.40
N SER A 137 -6.49 -12.37 3.09
CA SER A 137 -7.38 -12.28 1.95
C SER A 137 -6.60 -12.13 0.64
N VAL A 138 -7.17 -12.62 -0.47
CA VAL A 138 -6.61 -12.45 -1.83
C VAL A 138 -6.51 -11.00 -2.28
N SER A 139 -7.19 -10.07 -1.59
CA SER A 139 -7.06 -8.63 -1.87
C SER A 139 -5.63 -8.11 -1.68
N GLY A 140 -4.80 -8.80 -0.89
CA GLY A 140 -3.37 -8.50 -0.77
C GLY A 140 -2.59 -8.71 -2.07
N ALA A 141 -3.07 -9.58 -2.97
CA ALA A 141 -2.53 -9.78 -4.31
C ALA A 141 -3.16 -8.82 -5.34
N GLY A 142 -3.86 -7.79 -4.88
CA GLY A 142 -4.49 -6.78 -5.73
C GLY A 142 -5.66 -7.29 -6.56
N ARG A 143 -5.94 -6.57 -7.64
CA ARG A 143 -7.08 -6.85 -8.54
C ARG A 143 -6.98 -8.25 -9.17
N ALA A 144 -5.79 -8.66 -9.57
CA ALA A 144 -5.56 -9.97 -10.16
C ALA A 144 -5.94 -11.11 -9.20
N GLY A 145 -5.63 -11.00 -7.91
CA GLY A 145 -6.04 -12.00 -6.91
C GLY A 145 -7.56 -12.08 -6.70
N LEU A 146 -8.26 -10.93 -6.71
CA LEU A 146 -9.73 -10.90 -6.60
C LEU A 146 -10.42 -11.51 -7.83
N GLU A 147 -9.96 -11.14 -9.03
CA GLU A 147 -10.47 -11.68 -10.29
C GLU A 147 -10.14 -13.17 -10.43
N GLY A 148 -8.95 -13.59 -9.99
CA GLY A 148 -8.51 -14.99 -9.89
C GLY A 148 -9.45 -15.82 -9.02
N LEU A 149 -9.62 -15.44 -7.75
CA LEU A 149 -10.53 -16.14 -6.83
C LEU A 149 -11.95 -16.24 -7.39
N SER A 150 -12.48 -15.14 -7.94
CA SER A 150 -13.84 -15.11 -8.49
C SER A 150 -14.01 -16.08 -9.66
N ARG A 151 -13.03 -16.10 -10.57
CA ARG A 151 -13.00 -16.99 -11.73
C ARG A 151 -12.88 -18.46 -11.31
N GLU A 152 -11.96 -18.77 -10.42
CA GLU A 152 -11.75 -20.13 -9.90
C GLU A 152 -12.99 -20.66 -9.18
N ALA A 153 -13.60 -19.84 -8.31
CA ALA A 153 -14.80 -20.20 -7.57
C ALA A 153 -15.98 -20.49 -8.51
N ALA A 154 -16.20 -19.63 -9.51
CA ALA A 154 -17.24 -19.83 -10.51
C ALA A 154 -17.04 -21.14 -11.30
N ARG A 155 -15.81 -21.43 -11.75
CA ARG A 155 -15.52 -22.67 -12.48
C ARG A 155 -15.78 -23.91 -11.63
N ARG A 156 -15.28 -23.93 -10.40
CA ARG A 156 -15.45 -25.07 -9.48
C ARG A 156 -16.93 -25.33 -9.16
N LEU A 157 -17.72 -24.29 -8.94
CA LEU A 157 -19.16 -24.41 -8.68
C LEU A 157 -19.95 -24.91 -9.89
N ASN A 158 -19.44 -24.72 -11.11
CA ASN A 158 -20.01 -25.25 -12.34
C ASN A 158 -19.42 -26.61 -12.76
N GLY A 159 -18.62 -27.26 -11.91
CA GLY A 159 -18.01 -28.56 -12.21
C GLY A 159 -16.92 -28.50 -13.29
N LEU A 160 -16.35 -27.32 -13.54
CA LEU A 160 -15.27 -27.12 -14.50
C LEU A 160 -13.90 -27.17 -13.80
N ASP A 161 -12.89 -27.65 -14.51
CA ASP A 161 -11.50 -27.66 -14.03
C ASP A 161 -10.98 -26.24 -13.80
N ILE A 162 -10.11 -26.07 -12.79
CA ILE A 162 -9.45 -24.78 -12.53
C ILE A 162 -8.18 -24.69 -13.39
N GLU A 163 -8.02 -23.58 -14.10
CA GLU A 163 -6.81 -23.26 -14.84
C GLU A 163 -5.75 -22.66 -13.91
N PRO A 164 -4.46 -23.03 -14.04
CA PRO A 164 -3.39 -22.44 -13.23
C PRO A 164 -3.33 -20.92 -13.39
N ASP A 165 -3.36 -20.20 -12.26
CA ASP A 165 -3.16 -18.75 -12.21
C ASP A 165 -1.77 -18.43 -11.63
N PRO A 166 -0.91 -17.65 -12.33
CA PRO A 166 0.40 -17.27 -11.82
C PRO A 166 0.34 -16.45 -10.51
N VAL A 167 -0.78 -15.80 -10.19
CA VAL A 167 -0.93 -14.96 -8.98
C VAL A 167 -0.59 -15.75 -7.71
N PHE A 168 -0.98 -17.03 -7.65
CA PHE A 168 -0.69 -17.92 -6.53
C PHE A 168 0.21 -19.10 -6.94
N SER A 169 1.18 -18.84 -7.82
CA SER A 169 2.15 -19.84 -8.31
C SER A 169 1.49 -21.08 -8.94
N GLY A 170 0.33 -20.91 -9.58
CA GLY A 170 -0.43 -22.00 -10.18
C GLY A 170 -1.23 -22.84 -9.21
N VAL A 171 -1.21 -22.54 -7.90
CA VAL A 171 -2.02 -23.24 -6.89
C VAL A 171 -3.39 -22.56 -6.81
N PRO A 172 -4.50 -23.30 -7.03
CA PRO A 172 -5.85 -22.74 -6.86
C PRO A 172 -6.07 -22.22 -5.44
N ILE A 173 -6.63 -21.03 -5.33
CA ILE A 173 -6.98 -20.40 -4.06
C ILE A 173 -8.45 -20.64 -3.69
N ALA A 174 -9.35 -20.82 -4.67
CA ALA A 174 -10.75 -21.06 -4.38
C ALA A 174 -10.95 -22.38 -3.61
N PHE A 175 -11.64 -22.29 -2.46
CA PHE A 175 -11.87 -23.42 -1.55
C PHE A 175 -10.58 -24.07 -1.02
N ASN A 176 -9.49 -23.30 -0.93
CA ASN A 176 -8.18 -23.78 -0.49
C ASN A 176 -7.52 -22.79 0.49
N VAL A 177 -6.43 -23.23 1.12
CA VAL A 177 -5.51 -22.38 1.90
C VAL A 177 -4.09 -22.63 1.41
N ILE A 178 -3.30 -21.56 1.24
CA ILE A 178 -1.91 -21.63 0.79
C ILE A 178 -1.02 -21.18 1.96
N PRO A 179 -0.14 -22.05 2.49
CA PRO A 179 0.76 -21.72 3.59
C PRO A 179 1.94 -20.85 3.14
#